data_AF-A0A7T7BPB8-F1
#
_entry.id   AF-A0A7T7BPB8-F1
#
_cell.length_a   1.000
_cell.length_b   1.000
_cell.length_c   1.000
_cell.angle_alpha   90.00
_cell.angle_beta   90.00
_cell.angle_gamma   90.00
#
_symmetry.space_group_name_H-M   'P 1'
#
loop_
_entity.id
_entity.type
_entity.pdbx_description
1 polymer ?
#
loop_
_entity_poly.entity_id
_entity_poly.type
_entity_poly.pdbx_seq_one_letter_code
_entity_poly.pdbx_strand_id
1 'polypeptide(L)'
;MQSLNSNDLCTEGSESFVAQIFAATRFFTDPRGINTPWQIKNVPPQPAYYKRRAMNTPPRGRFLVRQSAIVVWQYLALDVLATLGLQRALEQEKRGMLPPVPQWDMSTEQWIERIISNIMAGFVVSRILIDFHHRAFSIILVGFGLDSPENCPPLYGRALDADTVRGFWGKFWHQLLQNPLTSVSAFITQELLGLQPRSLVQRYMNVFVVFFCSGGLHLILDIVQGIPAQESGAMLFFVTAPLGLIVEDCIKALWKHFSKAHGPGQITTKPLWQRALGLAWSIAWLGVTSTGFFYPQVVRPQNQALVPFSLAGQIGLLIQAGVVLVGGGVLAKVFEVEV
;
A
#
# COMPACT_ATOMS: atom_id res chain seq x y z
N MET A 1 -26.85 -3.81 -4.77
CA MET A 1 -28.02 -4.69 -4.72
C MET A 1 -27.59 -6.12 -5.04
N GLN A 2 -27.00 -6.79 -4.05
CA GLN A 2 -27.61 -7.98 -3.48
C GLN A 2 -28.07 -7.49 -2.10
N SER A 3 -29.37 -7.53 -1.82
CA SER A 3 -29.81 -7.54 -0.43
C SER A 3 -29.11 -8.71 0.23
N LEU A 4 -28.63 -8.57 1.47
CA LEU A 4 -28.31 -9.72 2.30
C LEU A 4 -29.60 -10.54 2.42
N ASN A 5 -29.78 -11.50 1.51
CA ASN A 5 -30.85 -12.44 1.58
C ASN A 5 -30.41 -13.43 2.66
N SER A 6 -31.29 -13.75 3.60
CA SER A 6 -31.04 -14.80 4.61
C SER A 6 -30.76 -16.18 4.00
N ASN A 7 -30.81 -16.28 2.66
CA ASN A 7 -30.51 -17.45 1.85
C ASN A 7 -29.10 -17.44 1.21
N ASP A 8 -28.26 -16.42 1.42
CA ASP A 8 -26.85 -16.40 0.96
C ASP A 8 -25.87 -17.04 1.97
N LEU A 9 -26.37 -17.49 3.12
CA LEU A 9 -25.69 -18.48 3.95
C LEU A 9 -25.96 -19.85 3.34
N CYS A 10 -24.89 -20.61 3.03
CA CYS A 10 -24.98 -22.00 2.58
C CYS A 10 -26.05 -22.76 3.38
N THR A 11 -27.19 -23.01 2.75
CA THR A 11 -28.20 -23.95 3.26
C THR A 11 -28.00 -25.25 2.50
N GLU A 12 -26.92 -25.97 2.81
CA GLU A 12 -26.81 -27.41 2.56
C GLU A 12 -25.66 -28.00 3.37
N GLY A 13 -26.03 -28.73 4.44
CA GLY A 13 -25.11 -29.34 5.41
C GLY A 13 -24.72 -28.38 6.54
N SER A 14 -25.00 -28.73 7.80
CA SER A 14 -24.44 -27.98 8.93
C SER A 14 -22.92 -28.11 8.85
N GLU A 15 -22.24 -27.09 8.29
CA GLU A 15 -20.79 -27.02 8.37
C GLU A 15 -20.39 -27.19 9.83
N SER A 16 -19.48 -28.12 10.11
CA SER A 16 -19.04 -28.38 11.49
C SER A 16 -18.61 -27.07 12.15
N PHE A 17 -18.81 -26.95 13.46
CA PHE A 17 -18.37 -25.78 14.23
C PHE A 17 -16.90 -25.39 13.94
N VAL A 18 -16.05 -26.40 13.69
CA VAL A 18 -14.66 -26.21 13.29
C VAL A 18 -14.53 -25.57 11.91
N ALA A 19 -15.35 -25.99 10.93
CA ALA A 19 -15.39 -25.37 9.60
C ALA A 19 -15.86 -23.91 9.66
N GLN A 20 -16.84 -23.60 10.52
CA GLN A 20 -17.32 -22.23 10.72
C GLN A 20 -16.26 -21.34 11.38
N ILE A 21 -15.56 -21.85 12.41
CA ILE A 21 -14.43 -21.14 13.02
C ILE A 21 -13.33 -20.93 11.97
N PHE A 22 -12.99 -21.96 11.20
CA PHE A 22 -11.98 -21.85 10.15
C PHE A 22 -12.36 -20.78 9.12
N ALA A 23 -13.60 -20.79 8.63
CA ALA A 23 -14.14 -19.78 7.72
C ALA A 23 -14.08 -18.36 8.33
N ALA A 24 -14.45 -18.21 9.61
CA ALA A 24 -14.36 -16.95 10.32
C ALA A 24 -12.90 -16.46 10.46
N THR A 25 -11.97 -17.34 10.83
CA THR A 25 -10.54 -17.01 10.92
C THR A 25 -9.96 -16.60 9.58
N ARG A 26 -10.47 -17.17 8.48
CA ARG A 26 -10.02 -16.86 7.11
C ARG A 26 -10.30 -15.41 6.73
N PHE A 27 -11.34 -14.77 7.25
CA PHE A 27 -11.59 -13.34 7.03
C PHE A 27 -10.50 -12.44 7.65
N PHE A 28 -9.90 -12.87 8.76
CA PHE A 28 -8.81 -12.13 9.41
C PHE A 28 -7.46 -12.40 8.75
N THR A 29 -7.18 -13.65 8.36
CA THR A 29 -5.90 -14.04 7.76
C THR A 29 -5.81 -13.73 6.27
N ASP A 30 -6.95 -13.68 5.58
CA ASP A 30 -7.05 -13.29 4.17
C ASP A 30 -8.16 -12.25 3.95
N PRO A 31 -7.92 -10.98 4.32
CA PRO A 31 -8.88 -9.92 4.13
C PRO A 31 -9.17 -9.64 2.65
N ARG A 32 -8.39 -10.19 1.71
CA ARG A 32 -8.58 -9.97 0.27
C ARG A 32 -9.54 -10.98 -0.37
N GLY A 33 -9.94 -12.01 0.38
CA GLY A 33 -10.87 -13.04 -0.08
C GLY A 33 -10.35 -13.83 -1.28
N ILE A 34 -9.06 -14.15 -1.31
CA ILE A 34 -8.41 -14.82 -2.45
C ILE A 34 -9.06 -16.18 -2.70
N ASN A 35 -9.38 -16.44 -3.97
CA ASN A 35 -10.08 -17.65 -4.42
C ASN A 35 -11.47 -17.86 -3.76
N THR A 36 -12.14 -16.77 -3.39
CA THR A 36 -13.53 -16.80 -2.88
C THR A 36 -14.44 -15.89 -3.73
N PRO A 37 -15.78 -16.02 -3.63
CA PRO A 37 -16.71 -15.08 -4.26
C PRO A 37 -16.52 -13.62 -3.83
N TRP A 38 -15.90 -13.39 -2.66
CA TRP A 38 -15.66 -12.07 -2.06
C TRP A 38 -14.28 -11.49 -2.42
N GLN A 39 -13.60 -12.06 -3.42
CA GLN A 39 -12.28 -11.61 -3.82
C GLN A 39 -12.31 -10.14 -4.29
N ILE A 40 -11.36 -9.34 -3.80
CA ILE A 40 -11.23 -7.95 -4.23
C ILE A 40 -11.01 -7.85 -5.76
N LYS A 41 -11.43 -6.73 -6.35
CA LYS A 41 -11.37 -6.52 -7.80
C LYS A 41 -9.93 -6.51 -8.36
N ASN A 42 -9.00 -5.89 -7.64
CA ASN A 42 -7.65 -5.60 -8.14
C ASN A 42 -6.58 -6.43 -7.42
N VAL A 43 -6.82 -7.74 -7.24
CA VAL A 43 -5.76 -8.66 -6.77
C VAL A 43 -4.59 -8.63 -7.74
N PRO A 44 -3.35 -8.35 -7.28
CA PRO A 44 -2.18 -8.47 -8.13
C PRO A 44 -2.02 -9.92 -8.63
N PRO A 45 -1.74 -10.13 -9.92
CA PRO A 45 -1.54 -11.47 -10.44
C PRO A 45 -0.31 -12.13 -9.80
N GLN A 46 -0.26 -13.46 -9.85
CA GLN A 46 0.93 -14.21 -9.44
C GLN A 46 2.17 -13.74 -10.23
N PRO A 47 3.36 -13.72 -9.62
CA PRO A 47 4.58 -13.24 -10.27
C PRO A 47 4.82 -13.91 -11.62
N ALA A 48 5.22 -13.11 -12.62
CA ALA A 48 5.57 -13.61 -13.96
C ALA A 48 6.66 -14.69 -13.94
N TYR A 49 7.49 -14.70 -12.89
CA TYR A 49 8.43 -15.76 -12.54
C TYR A 49 7.86 -17.18 -12.69
N TYR A 50 6.63 -17.42 -12.23
CA TYR A 50 6.02 -18.74 -12.29
C TYR A 50 5.55 -19.07 -13.71
N LYS A 51 4.80 -18.15 -14.32
CA LYS A 51 4.26 -18.31 -15.67
C LYS A 51 5.35 -18.54 -16.72
N ARG A 52 6.47 -17.80 -16.65
CA ARG A 52 7.61 -17.93 -17.57
C ARG A 52 8.30 -19.30 -17.51
N ARG A 53 8.12 -20.03 -16.40
CA ARG A 53 8.65 -21.39 -16.20
C ARG A 53 7.59 -22.47 -16.40
N ALA A 54 6.51 -22.15 -17.12
CA ALA A 54 5.37 -23.03 -17.39
C ALA A 54 4.72 -23.60 -16.11
N MET A 55 4.81 -22.86 -14.99
CA MET A 55 4.13 -23.22 -13.75
C MET A 55 2.79 -22.49 -13.70
N ASN A 56 1.69 -23.24 -13.82
CA ASN A 56 0.34 -22.70 -13.70
C ASN A 56 0.07 -22.23 -12.27
N THR A 57 0.64 -22.91 -11.29
CA THR A 57 0.51 -22.61 -9.86
C THR A 57 1.89 -22.63 -9.18
N PRO A 58 2.12 -21.80 -8.14
CA PRO A 58 3.41 -21.77 -7.46
C PRO A 58 3.67 -23.06 -6.66
N PRO A 59 4.71 -23.85 -6.95
CA PRO A 59 5.05 -25.02 -6.14
C PRO A 59 5.52 -24.60 -4.75
N ARG A 60 5.09 -25.30 -3.70
CA ARG A 60 5.40 -24.98 -2.29
C ARG A 60 6.88 -24.71 -2.04
N GLY A 61 7.77 -25.60 -2.45
CA GLY A 61 9.22 -25.43 -2.22
C GLY A 61 9.80 -24.19 -2.92
N ARG A 62 9.42 -23.95 -4.18
CA ARG A 62 9.88 -22.78 -4.94
C ARG A 62 9.31 -21.48 -4.38
N PHE A 63 8.05 -21.50 -3.94
CA PHE A 63 7.43 -20.38 -3.27
C PHE A 63 8.20 -20.04 -1.99
N LEU A 64 8.43 -21.01 -1.11
CA LEU A 64 9.14 -20.79 0.16
C LEU A 64 10.55 -20.25 -0.07
N VAL A 65 11.34 -20.85 -0.96
CA VAL A 65 12.69 -20.34 -1.30
C VAL A 65 12.64 -18.89 -1.79
N ARG A 66 11.72 -18.59 -2.71
CA ARG A 66 11.57 -17.23 -3.25
C ARG A 66 11.15 -16.23 -2.17
N GLN A 67 10.15 -16.55 -1.35
CA GLN A 67 9.69 -15.67 -0.28
C GLN A 67 10.78 -15.44 0.76
N SER A 68 11.46 -16.50 1.21
CA SER A 68 12.54 -16.42 2.19
C SER A 68 13.70 -15.56 1.69
N ALA A 69 14.12 -15.72 0.43
CA ALA A 69 15.18 -14.91 -0.15
C ALA A 69 14.81 -13.41 -0.18
N ILE A 70 13.55 -13.09 -0.52
CA ILE A 70 13.07 -11.70 -0.53
C ILE A 70 12.96 -11.15 0.89
N VAL A 71 12.41 -11.91 1.84
CA VAL A 71 12.28 -11.50 3.25
C VAL A 71 13.64 -11.18 3.86
N VAL A 72 14.65 -12.02 3.61
CA VAL A 72 16.03 -11.76 4.06
C VAL A 72 16.54 -10.46 3.48
N TRP A 73 16.40 -10.24 2.17
CA TRP A 73 16.83 -8.99 1.55
C TRP A 73 16.07 -7.76 2.06
N GLN A 74 14.75 -7.86 2.25
CA GLN A 74 13.92 -6.79 2.79
C GLN A 74 14.31 -6.43 4.22
N TYR A 75 14.66 -7.42 5.05
CA TYR A 75 15.21 -7.17 6.38
C TYR A 75 16.50 -6.34 6.30
N LEU A 76 17.45 -6.74 5.45
CA LEU A 76 18.72 -6.01 5.28
C LEU A 76 18.50 -4.60 4.72
N ALA A 77 17.55 -4.43 3.79
CA ALA A 77 17.18 -3.13 3.25
C ALA A 77 16.54 -2.22 4.32
N LEU A 78 15.62 -2.76 5.12
CA LEU A 78 15.00 -2.04 6.24
C LEU A 78 16.04 -1.66 7.30
N ASP A 79 17.01 -2.51 7.57
CA ASP A 79 18.12 -2.21 8.50
C ASP A 79 18.99 -1.03 8.02
N VAL A 80 19.33 -0.99 6.73
CA VAL A 80 20.03 0.17 6.12
C VAL A 80 19.19 1.44 6.25
N LEU A 81 17.90 1.35 5.89
CA LEU A 81 16.98 2.50 5.90
C LEU A 81 16.72 3.00 7.32
N ALA A 82 16.55 2.09 8.29
CA ALA A 82 16.41 2.40 9.71
C ALA A 82 17.66 3.09 10.26
N THR A 83 18.85 2.58 9.94
CA THR A 83 20.11 3.16 10.40
C THR A 83 20.33 4.55 9.82
N LEU A 84 20.06 4.75 8.53
CA LEU A 84 20.12 6.06 7.87
C LEU A 84 19.10 7.04 8.47
N GLY A 85 17.87 6.59 8.67
CA GLY A 85 16.80 7.38 9.28
C GLY A 85 17.17 7.82 10.69
N LEU A 86 17.69 6.90 11.50
CA LEU A 86 18.13 7.17 12.87
C LEU A 86 19.28 8.18 12.92
N GLN A 87 20.31 8.02 12.08
CA GLN A 87 21.42 8.97 11.99
C GLN A 87 20.92 10.38 11.66
N ARG A 88 20.03 10.51 10.68
CA ARG A 88 19.44 11.81 10.30
C ARG A 88 18.59 12.42 11.42
N ALA A 89 17.74 11.62 12.06
CA ALA A 89 16.89 12.09 13.16
C ALA A 89 17.73 12.58 14.34
N LEU A 90 18.78 11.85 14.72
CA LEU A 90 19.71 12.26 15.78
C LEU A 90 20.51 13.51 15.42
N GLU A 91 20.96 13.65 14.17
CA GLU A 91 21.62 14.87 13.71
C GLU A 91 20.70 16.09 13.77
N GLN A 92 19.43 15.92 13.39
CA GLN A 92 18.43 16.98 13.44
C GLN A 92 18.09 17.37 14.89
N GLU A 93 17.93 16.38 15.77
CA GLU A 93 17.71 16.58 17.21
C GLU A 93 18.88 17.35 17.84
N LYS A 94 20.13 16.97 17.56
CA LYS A 94 21.34 17.65 18.04
C LYS A 94 21.42 19.11 17.60
N ARG A 95 20.93 19.42 16.41
CA ARG A 95 20.92 20.79 15.87
C ARG A 95 19.76 21.64 16.43
N GLY A 96 18.80 21.04 17.15
CA GLY A 96 17.64 21.74 17.73
C GLY A 96 16.71 22.36 16.70
N MET A 97 16.74 21.89 15.44
CA MET A 97 16.20 22.64 14.30
C MET A 97 14.74 22.37 13.96
N LEU A 98 14.07 21.38 14.57
CA LEU A 98 12.77 20.93 14.06
C LEU A 98 11.61 21.23 15.01
N PRO A 99 10.66 22.10 14.61
CA PRO A 99 9.41 22.27 15.33
C PRO A 99 8.60 20.97 15.29
N PRO A 100 7.69 20.75 16.27
CA PRO A 100 6.83 19.56 16.31
C PRO A 100 5.83 19.48 15.14
N VAL A 101 5.62 20.59 14.42
CA VAL A 101 4.70 20.71 13.29
C VAL A 101 5.49 21.11 12.03
N PRO A 102 5.18 20.55 10.85
CA PRO A 102 5.85 20.94 9.62
C PRO A 102 5.64 22.43 9.31
N GLN A 103 6.72 23.09 8.89
CA GLN A 103 6.67 24.43 8.32
C GLN A 103 6.20 24.34 6.86
N TRP A 104 5.27 25.23 6.50
CA TRP A 104 4.70 25.29 5.15
C TRP A 104 5.30 26.42 4.31
N ASP A 105 5.82 27.45 4.95
CA ASP A 105 6.54 28.55 4.32
C ASP A 105 8.02 28.18 4.18
N MET A 106 8.39 27.69 3.00
CA MET A 106 9.69 27.12 2.69
C MET A 106 10.07 27.42 1.24
N SER A 107 11.37 27.42 0.95
CA SER A 107 11.86 27.56 -0.42
C SER A 107 11.48 26.36 -1.30
N THR A 108 11.53 26.53 -2.62
CA THR A 108 11.27 25.45 -3.59
C THR A 108 12.20 24.26 -3.38
N GLU A 109 13.47 24.50 -3.05
CA GLU A 109 14.46 23.45 -2.79
C GLU A 109 14.08 22.61 -1.57
N GLN A 110 13.68 23.27 -0.48
CA GLN A 110 13.20 22.59 0.73
C GLN A 110 11.92 21.79 0.47
N TRP A 111 11.03 22.29 -0.40
CA TRP A 111 9.86 21.53 -0.83
C TRP A 111 10.21 20.27 -1.63
N ILE A 112 11.20 20.36 -2.52
CA ILE A 112 11.70 19.19 -3.25
C ILE A 112 12.28 18.16 -2.29
N GLU A 113 13.14 18.58 -1.35
CA GLU A 113 13.69 17.69 -0.32
C GLU A 113 12.58 17.05 0.54
N ARG A 114 11.56 17.83 0.92
CA ARG A 114 10.41 17.34 1.67
C ARG A 114 9.65 16.28 0.91
N ILE A 115 9.32 16.54 -0.35
CA ILE A 115 8.61 15.59 -1.22
C ILE A 115 9.43 14.32 -1.37
N ILE A 116 10.74 14.41 -1.65
CA ILE A 116 11.62 13.24 -1.75
C ILE A 116 11.61 12.45 -0.44
N SER A 117 11.77 13.11 0.71
CA SER A 117 11.74 12.47 2.02
C SER A 117 10.42 11.75 2.28
N ASN A 118 9.29 12.40 1.99
CA ASN A 118 7.96 11.81 2.16
C ASN A 118 7.73 10.62 1.22
N ILE A 119 8.22 10.68 -0.02
CA ILE A 119 8.14 9.55 -0.95
C ILE A 119 9.00 8.37 -0.46
N MET A 120 10.23 8.65 -0.03
CA MET A 120 11.15 7.62 0.46
C MET A 120 10.68 6.99 1.77
N ALA A 121 10.50 7.78 2.82
CA ALA A 121 10.08 7.27 4.12
C ALA A 121 8.63 6.80 4.11
N GLY A 122 7.75 7.56 3.45
CA GLY A 122 6.32 7.31 3.52
C GLY A 122 5.83 6.18 2.64
N PHE A 123 6.40 6.01 1.45
CA PHE A 123 5.90 5.05 0.48
C PHE A 123 6.90 3.93 0.17
N VAL A 124 8.20 4.22 0.04
CA VAL A 124 9.20 3.17 -0.24
C VAL A 124 9.46 2.31 1.00
N VAL A 125 9.82 2.94 2.14
CA VAL A 125 10.06 2.21 3.40
C VAL A 125 8.80 1.46 3.84
N SER A 126 7.64 2.14 3.89
CA SER A 126 6.36 1.52 4.26
C SER A 126 5.99 0.35 3.33
N ARG A 127 6.28 0.44 2.02
CA ARG A 127 6.08 -0.67 1.09
C ARG A 127 6.92 -1.88 1.46
N ILE A 128 8.21 -1.68 1.69
CA ILE A 128 9.12 -2.77 2.07
C ILE A 128 8.67 -3.39 3.40
N LEU A 129 8.29 -2.56 4.37
CA LEU A 129 7.84 -3.01 5.69
C LEU A 129 6.56 -3.85 5.62
N ILE A 130 5.52 -3.36 4.93
CA ILE A 130 4.25 -4.08 4.80
C ILE A 130 4.44 -5.38 4.00
N ASP A 131 5.21 -5.33 2.92
CA ASP A 131 5.50 -6.51 2.09
C ASP A 131 6.33 -7.54 2.88
N PHE A 132 7.30 -7.11 3.70
CA PHE A 132 8.07 -7.99 4.59
C PHE A 132 7.16 -8.80 5.52
N HIS A 133 6.23 -8.13 6.23
CA HIS A 133 5.31 -8.80 7.15
C HIS A 133 4.38 -9.77 6.42
N HIS A 134 3.85 -9.37 5.27
CA HIS A 134 3.02 -10.25 4.45
C HIS A 134 3.76 -11.49 3.99
N ARG A 135 4.98 -11.34 3.50
CA ARG A 135 5.79 -12.46 3.04
C ARG A 135 6.18 -13.37 4.20
N ALA A 136 6.61 -12.82 5.33
CA ALA A 136 6.92 -13.59 6.53
C ALA A 136 5.70 -14.41 6.99
N PHE A 137 4.53 -13.80 7.03
CA PHE A 137 3.28 -14.48 7.34
C PHE A 137 2.95 -15.59 6.32
N SER A 138 3.14 -15.32 5.02
CA SER A 138 2.91 -16.32 3.97
C SER A 138 3.87 -17.51 4.06
N ILE A 139 5.13 -17.30 4.48
CA ILE A 139 6.10 -18.38 4.71
C ILE A 139 5.63 -19.26 5.85
N ILE A 140 5.12 -18.68 6.94
CA ILE A 140 4.59 -19.42 8.09
C ILE A 140 3.39 -20.26 7.65
N LEU A 141 2.38 -19.66 7.02
CA LEU A 141 1.16 -20.38 6.61
C LEU A 141 1.46 -21.52 5.62
N VAL A 142 2.21 -21.23 4.55
CA VAL A 142 2.56 -22.23 3.53
C VAL A 142 3.58 -23.24 4.05
N GLY A 143 4.46 -22.81 4.96
CA GLY A 143 5.48 -23.63 5.61
C GLY A 143 4.88 -24.70 6.51
N PHE A 144 3.81 -24.38 7.24
CA PHE A 144 3.06 -25.34 8.04
C PHE A 144 1.97 -26.09 7.24
N GLY A 145 1.74 -25.73 5.99
CA GLY A 145 0.68 -26.33 5.16
C GLY A 145 -0.73 -25.88 5.55
N LEU A 146 -0.86 -24.75 6.26
CA LEU A 146 -2.13 -24.14 6.64
C LEU A 146 -2.80 -23.43 5.46
N ASP A 147 -2.00 -23.03 4.45
CA ASP A 147 -2.52 -22.44 3.23
C ASP A 147 -1.69 -22.82 1.99
N SER A 148 -2.26 -22.58 0.82
CA SER A 148 -1.61 -22.82 -0.47
C SER A 148 -0.84 -21.59 -0.95
N PRO A 149 0.27 -21.77 -1.69
CA PRO A 149 0.99 -20.66 -2.33
C PRO A 149 0.11 -19.78 -3.23
N GLU A 150 -0.94 -20.34 -3.82
CA GLU A 150 -1.88 -19.64 -4.71
C GLU A 150 -2.72 -18.59 -3.97
N ASN A 151 -3.01 -18.85 -2.69
CA ASN A 151 -3.76 -17.94 -1.81
C ASN A 151 -2.91 -16.79 -1.27
N CYS A 152 -1.61 -16.78 -1.59
CA CYS A 152 -0.66 -15.76 -1.17
C CYS A 152 -0.14 -14.89 -2.34
N PRO A 153 -1.01 -14.27 -3.17
CA PRO A 153 -0.55 -13.37 -4.22
C PRO A 153 0.08 -12.10 -3.62
N PRO A 154 0.95 -11.39 -4.38
CA PRO A 154 1.57 -10.14 -3.95
C PRO A 154 0.56 -9.11 -3.45
N LEU A 155 0.99 -8.23 -2.53
CA LEU A 155 0.13 -7.16 -2.01
C LEU A 155 0.00 -5.96 -2.94
N TYR A 156 1.08 -5.67 -3.66
CA TYR A 156 1.21 -4.48 -4.49
C TYR A 156 1.01 -4.85 -5.96
N GLY A 157 0.32 -3.97 -6.69
CA GLY A 157 0.23 -4.06 -8.14
C GLY A 157 1.48 -3.49 -8.83
N ARG A 158 1.36 -3.30 -10.13
CA ARG A 158 2.46 -2.79 -10.98
C ARG A 158 2.70 -1.32 -10.71
N ALA A 159 3.97 -0.92 -10.57
CA ALA A 159 4.33 0.50 -10.39
C ALA A 159 3.84 1.40 -11.54
N LEU A 160 3.72 0.85 -12.75
CA LEU A 160 3.21 1.56 -13.93
C LEU A 160 1.72 1.94 -13.82
N ASP A 161 0.96 1.35 -12.90
CA ASP A 161 -0.44 1.71 -12.65
C ASP A 161 -0.58 2.88 -11.64
N ALA A 162 0.53 3.40 -11.11
CA ALA A 162 0.58 4.56 -10.22
C ALA A 162 0.66 5.91 -10.97
N ASP A 163 0.28 5.94 -12.25
CA ASP A 163 0.26 7.15 -13.10
C ASP A 163 -0.94 8.08 -12.81
N THR A 164 -1.71 7.80 -11.75
CA THR A 164 -2.80 8.62 -11.20
C THR A 164 -2.91 8.30 -9.71
N VAL A 165 -3.36 9.25 -8.88
CA VAL A 165 -3.72 9.05 -7.47
C VAL A 165 -4.76 7.94 -7.33
N ARG A 166 -5.76 7.89 -8.23
CA ARG A 166 -6.72 6.78 -8.26
C ARG A 166 -6.06 5.42 -8.55
N GLY A 167 -5.12 5.39 -9.48
CA GLY A 167 -4.37 4.18 -9.83
C GLY A 167 -3.42 3.75 -8.71
N PHE A 168 -2.77 4.71 -8.07
CA PHE A 168 -1.90 4.51 -6.92
C PHE A 168 -2.65 3.76 -5.81
N TRP A 169 -3.76 4.30 -5.29
CA TRP A 169 -4.51 3.65 -4.21
C TRP A 169 -5.26 2.40 -4.66
N GLY A 170 -5.88 2.46 -5.84
CA GLY A 170 -6.80 1.42 -6.29
C GLY A 170 -6.13 0.21 -6.94
N LYS A 171 -4.88 0.32 -7.41
CA LYS A 171 -4.21 -0.75 -8.16
C LYS A 171 -2.80 -1.05 -7.66
N PHE A 172 -2.02 -0.02 -7.32
CA PHE A 172 -0.61 -0.19 -6.99
C PHE A 172 -0.37 -0.46 -5.51
N TRP A 173 -0.90 0.38 -4.62
CA TRP A 173 -0.69 0.32 -3.17
C TRP A 173 -1.26 -0.97 -2.57
N HIS A 174 -0.88 -1.31 -1.33
CA HIS A 174 -1.27 -2.61 -0.75
C HIS A 174 -2.79 -2.79 -0.74
N GLN A 175 -3.26 -3.96 -1.19
CA GLN A 175 -4.69 -4.22 -1.31
C GLN A 175 -5.33 -4.87 -0.05
N LEU A 176 -4.58 -4.97 1.05
CA LEU A 176 -5.03 -5.61 2.31
C LEU A 176 -6.33 -5.01 2.88
N LEU A 177 -6.47 -3.68 2.82
CA LEU A 177 -7.58 -2.98 3.47
C LEU A 177 -8.80 -2.80 2.56
N GLN A 178 -8.78 -3.33 1.33
CA GLN A 178 -9.87 -3.05 0.38
C GLN A 178 -11.22 -3.60 0.84
N ASN A 179 -11.34 -4.89 1.13
CA ASN A 179 -12.63 -5.42 1.59
C ASN A 179 -13.06 -4.81 2.94
N PRO A 180 -12.22 -4.74 3.99
CA PRO A 180 -12.64 -4.16 5.26
C PRO A 180 -13.19 -2.74 5.12
N LEU A 181 -12.46 -1.85 4.43
CA LEU A 181 -12.87 -0.45 4.31
C LEU A 181 -14.05 -0.26 3.35
N THR A 182 -14.09 -0.99 2.23
CA THR A 182 -15.19 -0.87 1.28
C THR A 182 -16.49 -1.49 1.81
N SER A 183 -16.42 -2.52 2.65
CA SER A 183 -17.60 -3.10 3.31
C SER A 183 -18.22 -2.12 4.30
N VAL A 184 -17.39 -1.49 5.15
CA VAL A 184 -17.84 -0.43 6.07
C VAL A 184 -18.45 0.74 5.31
N SER A 185 -17.78 1.16 4.23
CA SER A 185 -18.26 2.26 3.38
C SER A 185 -19.56 1.94 2.65
N ALA A 186 -19.72 0.71 2.16
CA ALA A 186 -20.95 0.24 1.54
C ALA A 186 -22.11 0.24 2.54
N PHE A 187 -21.89 -0.27 3.75
CA PHE A 187 -22.88 -0.25 4.82
C PHE A 187 -23.32 1.19 5.16
N ILE A 188 -22.37 2.09 5.39
CA ILE A 188 -22.69 3.50 5.71
C ILE A 188 -23.45 4.17 4.57
N THR A 189 -22.99 4.02 3.33
CA THR A 189 -23.59 4.75 2.19
C THR A 189 -24.93 4.18 1.74
N GLN A 190 -25.11 2.86 1.79
CA GLN A 190 -26.32 2.20 1.27
C GLN A 190 -27.35 1.95 2.37
N GLU A 191 -26.95 1.40 3.51
CA GLU A 191 -27.87 0.97 4.56
C GLU A 191 -28.20 2.12 5.51
N LEU A 192 -27.19 2.88 5.94
CA LEU A 192 -27.41 3.98 6.90
C LEU A 192 -27.93 5.26 6.24
N LEU A 193 -27.32 5.66 5.11
CA LEU A 193 -27.66 6.90 4.42
C LEU A 193 -28.68 6.72 3.27
N GLY A 194 -28.97 5.48 2.85
CA GLY A 194 -29.95 5.22 1.78
C GLY A 194 -29.58 5.84 0.42
N LEU A 195 -28.30 6.07 0.14
CA LEU A 195 -27.90 6.77 -1.08
C LEU A 195 -28.20 5.96 -2.33
N GLN A 196 -28.75 6.63 -3.36
CA GLN A 196 -29.12 5.98 -4.61
C GLN A 196 -27.92 5.22 -5.24
N PRO A 197 -28.07 3.91 -5.51
CA PRO A 197 -27.02 3.12 -6.13
C PRO A 197 -26.54 3.72 -7.46
N ARG A 198 -25.22 3.71 -7.66
CA ARG A 198 -24.52 4.22 -8.86
C ARG A 198 -24.64 5.74 -9.09
N SER A 199 -25.16 6.50 -8.13
CA SER A 199 -25.14 7.97 -8.18
C SER A 199 -23.72 8.52 -7.94
N LEU A 200 -23.45 9.74 -8.41
CA LEU A 200 -22.18 10.43 -8.15
C LEU A 200 -21.96 10.69 -6.65
N VAL A 201 -23.05 11.04 -5.94
CA VAL A 201 -23.02 11.27 -4.49
C VAL A 201 -22.59 9.98 -3.78
N GLN A 202 -23.24 8.85 -4.08
CA GLN A 202 -22.88 7.56 -3.49
C GLN A 202 -21.42 7.20 -3.80
N ARG A 203 -20.95 7.42 -5.03
CA ARG A 203 -19.57 7.11 -5.43
C ARG A 203 -18.55 7.90 -4.60
N TYR A 204 -18.70 9.21 -4.49
CA TYR A 204 -17.73 10.03 -3.75
C TYR A 204 -17.87 9.91 -2.23
N MET A 205 -19.08 9.70 -1.73
CA MET A 205 -19.27 9.37 -0.31
C MET A 205 -18.60 8.04 0.04
N ASN A 206 -18.68 7.04 -0.83
CA ASN A 206 -17.98 5.77 -0.58
C ASN A 206 -16.46 5.98 -0.47
N VAL A 207 -15.89 6.75 -1.41
CA VAL A 207 -14.46 7.07 -1.41
C VAL A 207 -14.09 7.85 -0.14
N PHE A 208 -14.87 8.87 0.22
CA PHE A 208 -14.64 9.65 1.43
C PHE A 208 -14.64 8.77 2.69
N VAL A 209 -15.65 7.91 2.87
CA VAL A 209 -15.75 7.04 4.05
C VAL A 209 -14.59 6.03 4.11
N VAL A 210 -14.20 5.43 2.97
CA VAL A 210 -13.02 4.53 2.91
C VAL A 210 -11.77 5.25 3.43
N PHE A 211 -11.50 6.45 2.91
CA PHE A 211 -10.32 7.22 3.30
C PHE A 211 -10.42 7.77 4.73
N PHE A 212 -11.60 8.16 5.19
CA PHE A 212 -11.83 8.57 6.57
C PHE A 212 -11.52 7.44 7.56
N CYS A 213 -12.06 6.24 7.32
CA CYS A 213 -11.76 5.06 8.14
C CYS A 213 -10.28 4.68 8.08
N SER A 214 -9.65 4.76 6.90
CA SER A 214 -8.21 4.55 6.74
C SER A 214 -7.40 5.55 7.58
N GLY A 215 -7.75 6.84 7.53
CA GLY A 215 -7.11 7.88 8.34
C GLY A 215 -7.25 7.62 9.84
N GLY A 216 -8.42 7.14 10.28
CA GLY A 216 -8.65 6.79 11.68
C GLY A 216 -7.76 5.64 12.15
N LEU A 217 -7.59 4.60 11.34
CA LEU A 217 -6.67 3.50 11.64
C LEU A 217 -5.22 4.00 11.78
N HIS A 218 -4.76 4.85 10.86
CA HIS A 218 -3.41 5.40 10.91
C HIS A 218 -3.21 6.35 12.11
N LEU A 219 -4.20 7.16 12.46
CA LEU A 219 -4.15 7.99 13.67
C LEU A 219 -4.00 7.14 14.94
N ILE A 220 -4.74 6.03 15.05
CA ILE A 220 -4.62 5.11 16.18
C ILE A 220 -3.21 4.51 16.23
N LEU A 221 -2.66 4.10 15.09
CA LEU A 221 -1.30 3.56 15.00
C LEU A 221 -0.26 4.61 15.43
N ASP A 222 -0.39 5.85 14.97
CA ASP A 222 0.49 6.95 15.36
C ASP A 222 0.48 7.17 16.89
N ILE A 223 -0.70 7.15 17.51
CA ILE A 223 -0.85 7.30 18.97
C ILE A 223 -0.18 6.14 19.71
N VAL A 224 -0.38 4.90 19.25
CA VAL A 224 0.28 3.70 19.82
C VAL A 224 1.81 3.77 19.66
N GLN A 225 2.29 4.41 18.60
CA GLN A 225 3.71 4.67 18.35
C GLN A 225 4.25 5.90 19.11
N GLY A 226 3.43 6.57 19.92
CA GLY A 226 3.85 7.71 20.75
C GLY A 226 3.84 9.06 20.03
N ILE A 227 3.17 9.17 18.88
CA ILE A 227 2.89 10.47 18.24
C ILE A 227 1.56 11.03 18.78
N PRO A 228 1.55 12.23 19.37
CA PRO A 228 0.31 12.87 19.80
C PRO A 228 -0.69 13.05 18.67
N ALA A 229 -1.99 12.90 18.96
CA ALA A 229 -3.05 12.99 17.95
C ALA A 229 -3.05 14.32 17.17
N GLN A 230 -2.64 15.41 17.83
CA GLN A 230 -2.55 16.75 17.25
C GLN A 230 -1.40 16.89 16.24
N GLU A 231 -0.37 16.06 16.36
CA GLU A 231 0.82 16.08 15.50
C GLU A 231 0.74 15.04 14.36
N SER A 232 -0.10 14.02 14.49
CA SER A 232 -0.18 12.87 13.58
C SER A 232 -0.36 13.27 12.10
N GLY A 233 -1.23 14.22 11.78
CA GLY A 233 -1.54 14.58 10.39
C GLY A 233 -2.18 13.47 9.54
N ALA A 234 -2.38 12.25 10.07
CA ALA A 234 -2.93 11.11 9.34
C ALA A 234 -4.31 11.40 8.77
N MET A 235 -5.25 11.89 9.61
CA MET A 235 -6.60 12.22 9.16
C MET A 235 -6.58 13.18 7.98
N LEU A 236 -5.80 14.27 8.07
CA LEU A 236 -5.68 15.26 7.01
C LEU A 236 -5.16 14.65 5.71
N PHE A 237 -4.12 13.82 5.78
CA PHE A 237 -3.56 13.15 4.61
C PHE A 237 -4.59 12.23 3.92
N PHE A 238 -5.27 11.35 4.68
CA PHE A 238 -6.19 10.41 4.06
C PHE A 238 -7.46 11.09 3.55
N VAL A 239 -8.07 12.04 4.30
CA VAL A 239 -9.31 12.71 3.86
C VAL A 239 -9.11 13.68 2.70
N THR A 240 -7.86 14.07 2.40
CA THR A 240 -7.56 14.85 1.18
C THR A 240 -7.49 13.97 -0.06
N ALA A 241 -7.18 12.68 0.03
CA ALA A 241 -7.09 11.78 -1.13
C ALA A 241 -8.33 11.78 -2.06
N PRO A 242 -9.60 11.78 -1.56
CA PRO A 242 -10.79 11.96 -2.40
C PRO A 242 -10.75 13.21 -3.29
N LEU A 243 -10.15 14.31 -2.83
CA LEU A 243 -10.03 15.55 -3.62
C LEU A 243 -9.14 15.33 -4.84
N GLY A 244 -8.03 14.61 -4.69
CA GLY A 244 -7.14 14.26 -5.82
C GLY A 244 -7.87 13.42 -6.86
N LEU A 245 -8.71 12.48 -6.41
CA LEU A 245 -9.56 11.66 -7.27
C LEU A 245 -10.62 12.50 -8.02
N ILE A 246 -11.19 13.52 -7.38
CA ILE A 246 -12.14 14.45 -8.01
C ILE A 246 -11.43 15.30 -9.07
N VAL A 247 -10.26 15.87 -8.73
CA VAL A 247 -9.45 16.65 -9.68
C VAL A 247 -9.14 15.84 -10.93
N GLU A 248 -8.70 14.60 -10.77
CA GLU A 248 -8.43 13.71 -11.91
C GLU A 248 -9.67 13.44 -12.78
N ASP A 249 -10.82 13.21 -12.14
CA ASP A 249 -12.05 12.94 -12.86
C ASP A 249 -12.56 14.19 -13.59
N CYS A 250 -12.39 15.39 -13.01
CA CYS A 250 -12.65 16.67 -13.66
C CYS A 250 -11.74 16.91 -14.87
N ILE A 251 -10.42 16.70 -14.74
CA ILE A 251 -9.46 16.83 -15.86
C ILE A 251 -9.84 15.87 -16.98
N LYS A 252 -10.18 14.60 -16.66
CA LYS A 252 -10.62 13.61 -17.66
C LYS A 252 -11.92 14.04 -18.34
N ALA A 253 -12.87 14.61 -17.60
CA ALA A 253 -14.13 15.10 -18.16
C ALA A 253 -13.91 16.29 -19.11
N LEU A 254 -13.11 17.28 -18.69
CA LEU A 254 -12.73 18.43 -19.53
C LEU A 254 -11.99 17.98 -20.78
N TRP A 255 -10.99 17.09 -20.63
CA TRP A 255 -10.26 16.56 -21.78
C TRP A 255 -11.18 15.90 -22.79
N LYS A 256 -12.13 15.07 -22.35
CA LYS A 256 -13.13 14.47 -23.25
C LYS A 256 -14.04 15.50 -23.90
N HIS A 257 -14.45 16.53 -23.16
CA HIS A 257 -15.31 17.58 -23.67
C HIS A 257 -14.62 18.42 -24.77
N PHE A 258 -13.34 18.75 -24.59
CA PHE A 258 -12.57 19.53 -25.57
C PHE A 258 -12.00 18.68 -26.71
N SER A 259 -11.71 17.40 -26.46
CA SER A 259 -11.16 16.47 -27.46
C SER A 259 -12.23 15.85 -28.36
N LYS A 260 -13.37 16.54 -28.61
CA LYS A 260 -14.46 16.13 -29.52
C LYS A 260 -14.04 15.74 -30.96
N ALA A 261 -12.74 15.76 -31.27
CA ALA A 261 -12.15 15.48 -32.58
C ALA A 261 -11.63 14.03 -32.79
N HIS A 262 -11.71 13.12 -31.81
CA HIS A 262 -11.36 11.71 -32.04
C HIS A 262 -12.60 10.84 -31.91
N GLY A 263 -13.04 10.27 -33.04
CA GLY A 263 -14.18 9.35 -33.10
C GLY A 263 -14.00 8.10 -32.22
N PRO A 264 -15.04 7.26 -32.10
CA PRO A 264 -14.98 6.05 -31.28
C PRO A 264 -14.07 5.02 -31.97
N GLY A 265 -12.80 4.93 -31.57
CA GLY A 265 -11.95 3.87 -32.12
C GLY A 265 -10.45 4.03 -31.89
N GLN A 266 -9.99 3.55 -30.73
CA GLN A 266 -8.96 2.53 -30.56
C GLN A 266 -8.45 2.64 -29.12
N ILE A 267 -8.31 1.51 -28.44
CA ILE A 267 -7.58 1.41 -27.18
C ILE A 267 -6.11 1.64 -27.54
N THR A 268 -5.72 2.90 -27.76
CA THR A 268 -4.31 3.27 -27.85
C THR A 268 -3.77 3.24 -26.44
N THR A 269 -2.74 2.43 -26.22
CA THR A 269 -1.98 2.45 -24.97
C THR A 269 -1.60 3.89 -24.66
N LYS A 270 -1.89 4.38 -23.44
CA LYS A 270 -1.55 5.77 -23.04
C LYS A 270 -0.12 6.10 -23.48
N PRO A 271 0.11 7.17 -24.24
CA PRO A 271 1.45 7.55 -24.66
C PRO A 271 2.33 7.84 -23.44
N LEU A 272 3.64 7.64 -23.59
CA LEU A 272 4.60 7.75 -22.48
C LEU A 272 4.57 9.12 -21.79
N TRP A 273 4.36 10.21 -22.54
CA TRP A 273 4.25 11.55 -21.96
C TRP A 273 3.05 11.70 -21.02
N GLN A 274 1.90 11.08 -21.33
CA GLN A 274 0.72 11.09 -20.44
C GLN A 274 1.00 10.31 -19.16
N ARG A 275 1.71 9.18 -19.28
CA ARG A 275 2.14 8.41 -18.11
C ARG A 275 3.12 9.19 -17.24
N ALA A 276 4.10 9.84 -17.86
CA ALA A 276 5.08 10.66 -17.14
C ALA A 276 4.39 11.84 -16.42
N LEU A 277 3.48 12.55 -17.10
CA LEU A 277 2.72 13.64 -16.50
C LEU A 277 1.84 13.17 -15.35
N GLY A 278 1.13 12.05 -15.53
CA GLY A 278 0.28 11.47 -14.49
C GLY A 278 1.07 10.95 -13.29
N LEU A 279 2.26 10.39 -13.52
CA LEU A 279 3.17 9.99 -12.45
C LEU A 279 3.71 11.21 -11.70
N ALA A 280 4.13 12.27 -12.40
CA ALA A 280 4.57 13.52 -11.77
C ALA A 280 3.46 14.14 -10.92
N TRP A 281 2.21 14.16 -11.43
CA TRP A 281 1.03 14.56 -10.67
C TRP A 281 0.84 13.72 -9.40
N SER A 282 0.94 12.39 -9.52
CA SER A 282 0.73 11.48 -8.38
C SER A 282 1.82 11.64 -7.32
N ILE A 283 3.09 11.78 -7.73
CA ILE A 283 4.21 12.05 -6.83
C ILE A 283 4.04 13.39 -6.13
N ALA A 284 3.69 14.45 -6.87
CA ALA A 284 3.47 15.77 -6.29
C ALA A 284 2.30 15.74 -5.30
N TRP A 285 1.16 15.14 -5.68
CA TRP A 285 -0.01 15.01 -4.83
C TRP A 285 0.33 14.28 -3.52
N LEU A 286 0.88 13.06 -3.63
CA LEU A 286 1.21 12.24 -2.48
C LEU A 286 2.31 12.88 -1.63
N GLY A 287 3.36 13.40 -2.26
CA GLY A 287 4.49 14.03 -1.57
C GLY A 287 4.08 15.27 -0.78
N VAL A 288 3.26 16.15 -1.36
CA VAL A 288 2.79 17.35 -0.66
C VAL A 288 1.79 17.00 0.43
N THR A 289 0.70 16.27 0.10
CA THR A 289 -0.39 15.99 1.04
C THR A 289 0.04 15.12 2.23
N SER A 290 1.07 14.29 2.06
CA SER A 290 1.58 13.44 3.14
C SER A 290 2.56 14.13 4.08
N THR A 291 2.90 15.40 3.85
CA THR A 291 3.85 16.15 4.69
C THR A 291 3.46 16.16 6.15
N GLY A 292 2.20 16.49 6.46
CA GLY A 292 1.68 16.47 7.83
C GLY A 292 1.80 15.10 8.49
N PHE A 293 1.64 14.03 7.71
CA PHE A 293 1.61 12.65 8.21
C PHE A 293 3.00 12.05 8.42
N PHE A 294 3.91 12.20 7.46
CA PHE A 294 5.25 11.61 7.56
C PHE A 294 6.25 12.50 8.29
N TYR A 295 5.99 13.79 8.46
CA TYR A 295 6.86 14.67 9.22
C TYR A 295 7.16 14.14 10.64
N PRO A 296 6.15 13.93 11.52
CA PRO A 296 6.41 13.43 12.88
C PRO A 296 7.07 12.04 12.87
N GLN A 297 6.77 11.21 11.87
CA GLN A 297 7.31 9.88 11.71
C GLN A 297 8.81 9.87 11.37
N VAL A 298 9.29 10.83 10.56
CA VAL A 298 10.69 10.88 10.10
C VAL A 298 11.60 11.56 11.12
N VAL A 299 11.10 12.55 11.85
CA VAL A 299 11.94 13.37 12.74
C VAL A 299 12.20 12.72 14.10
N ARG A 300 11.39 11.72 14.49
CA ARG A 300 11.49 11.04 15.79
C ARG A 300 12.44 9.83 15.70
N PRO A 301 13.55 9.82 16.47
CA PRO A 301 14.49 8.69 16.47
C PRO A 301 13.83 7.35 16.86
N GLN A 302 12.87 7.38 17.79
CA GLN A 302 12.20 6.18 18.29
C GLN A 302 11.40 5.45 17.20
N ASN A 303 10.93 6.20 16.19
CA ASN A 303 10.14 5.66 15.08
C ASN A 303 11.03 5.03 13.99
N GLN A 304 12.36 5.18 14.08
CA GLN A 304 13.30 4.60 13.11
C GLN A 304 13.66 3.15 13.44
N ALA A 305 13.17 2.58 14.54
CA ALA A 305 13.37 1.19 14.92
C ALA A 305 12.50 0.22 14.08
N LEU A 306 12.82 0.10 12.79
CA LEU A 306 12.07 -0.75 11.83
C LEU A 306 12.42 -2.23 11.93
N VAL A 307 13.59 -2.55 12.48
CA VAL A 307 14.10 -3.92 12.67
C VAL A 307 14.55 -4.11 14.12
N PRO A 308 14.40 -5.31 14.70
CA PRO A 308 14.76 -5.57 16.09
C PRO A 308 16.27 -5.54 16.34
N PHE A 309 17.08 -5.90 15.34
CA PHE A 309 18.53 -5.94 15.44
C PHE A 309 19.19 -5.30 14.22
N SER A 310 20.07 -4.33 14.44
CA SER A 310 20.79 -3.68 13.35
C SER A 310 22.10 -4.39 13.02
N LEU A 311 22.23 -4.90 11.79
CA LEU A 311 23.48 -5.43 11.26
C LEU A 311 24.34 -4.30 10.72
N ALA A 312 23.73 -3.29 10.08
CA ALA A 312 24.41 -2.07 9.62
C ALA A 312 25.18 -1.37 10.75
N GLY A 313 24.64 -1.37 11.98
CA GLY A 313 25.34 -0.88 13.17
C GLY A 313 26.55 -1.71 13.59
N GLN A 314 26.61 -3.00 13.23
CA GLN A 314 27.72 -3.90 13.59
C GLN A 314 28.81 -3.96 12.52
N ILE A 315 28.43 -4.12 11.25
CA ILE A 315 29.39 -4.31 10.14
C ILE A 315 29.66 -3.02 9.36
N GLY A 316 28.95 -1.93 9.68
CA GLY A 316 29.06 -0.64 9.00
C GLY A 316 28.05 -0.47 7.88
N LEU A 317 27.48 0.75 7.83
CA LEU A 317 26.38 1.10 6.93
C LEU A 317 26.72 0.94 5.43
N LEU A 318 27.94 1.34 5.03
CA LEU A 318 28.37 1.26 3.63
C LEU A 318 28.52 -0.19 3.16
N ILE A 319 29.02 -1.06 4.03
CA ILE A 319 29.18 -2.49 3.72
C ILE A 319 27.79 -3.13 3.57
N GLN A 320 26.89 -2.88 4.52
CA GLN A 320 25.52 -3.39 4.46
C GLN A 320 24.76 -2.84 3.23
N ALA A 321 24.91 -1.55 2.90
CA ALA A 321 24.32 -0.96 1.71
C ALA A 321 24.83 -1.64 0.43
N GLY A 322 26.13 -1.94 0.34
CA GLY A 322 26.71 -2.73 -0.74
C GLY A 322 26.09 -4.13 -0.86
N VAL A 323 25.90 -4.83 0.26
CA VAL A 323 25.23 -6.14 0.32
C VAL A 323 23.78 -6.04 -0.18
N VAL A 324 23.02 -5.02 0.26
CA VAL A 324 21.64 -4.80 -0.19
C VAL A 324 21.58 -4.53 -1.70
N LEU A 325 22.49 -3.71 -2.24
CA LEU A 325 22.53 -3.42 -3.68
C LEU A 325 22.84 -4.67 -4.51
N VAL A 326 23.88 -5.42 -4.15
CA VAL A 326 24.25 -6.67 -4.84
C VAL A 326 23.14 -7.71 -4.71
N GLY A 327 22.61 -7.90 -3.49
CA GLY A 327 21.52 -8.83 -3.21
C GLY A 327 20.25 -8.50 -4.00
N GLY A 328 19.92 -7.21 -4.13
CA GLY A 328 18.79 -6.74 -4.93
C GLY A 328 18.97 -7.09 -6.41
N GLY A 329 20.18 -6.86 -6.96
CA GLY A 329 20.51 -7.27 -8.32
C GLY A 329 20.39 -8.78 -8.55
N VAL A 330 20.84 -9.60 -7.59
CA VAL A 330 20.70 -11.06 -7.64
C VAL A 330 19.23 -11.47 -7.59
N LEU A 331 18.43 -10.89 -6.69
CA LEU A 331 16.99 -11.18 -6.61
C LEU A 331 16.23 -10.79 -7.88
N ALA A 332 16.53 -9.62 -8.45
CA ALA A 332 15.94 -9.17 -9.70
C ALA A 332 16.26 -10.15 -10.85
N LYS A 333 17.49 -10.67 -10.90
CA LYS A 333 17.91 -11.62 -11.94
C LYS A 333 17.35 -13.03 -11.74
N VAL A 334 17.41 -13.55 -10.51
CA VAL A 334 17.10 -14.96 -10.20
C VAL A 334 15.59 -15.18 -9.99
N PHE A 335 14.95 -14.27 -9.26
CA PHE A 335 13.55 -14.39 -8.84
C PHE A 335 12.61 -13.43 -9.56
N GLU A 336 13.14 -12.63 -10.49
CA GLU A 336 12.40 -11.69 -11.34
C GLU A 336 11.49 -10.79 -10.50
N VAL A 337 12.03 -10.33 -9.37
CA VAL A 337 11.38 -9.40 -8.47
C VAL A 337 11.46 -8.01 -9.10
N GLU A 338 10.35 -7.29 -9.10
CA GLU A 338 10.40 -5.83 -9.24
C GLU A 338 10.99 -5.29 -7.93
N VAL A 339 12.31 -5.11 -7.93
CA VAL A 339 13.09 -4.54 -6.81
C VAL A 339 12.90 -3.03 -6.78
#